data_AF-A0A364NDF1-F1
#
_entry.id   AF-A0A364NDF1-F1
#
_cell.length_a   1.000
_cell.length_b   1.000
_cell.length_c   1.000
_cell.angle_alpha   90.00
_cell.angle_beta   90.00
_cell.angle_gamma   90.00
#
_symmetry.space_group_name_H-M   'P 1'
#
loop_
_entity.id
_entity.type
_entity.pdbx_description
1 polymer ?
#
loop_
_entity_poly.entity_id
_entity_poly.type
_entity_poly.pdbx_seq_one_letter_code
_entity_poly.pdbx_strand_id
1 'polypeptide(L)'
;MAGSNTWNPPMTYRPGHDRPLGATPNLLEQYADESVITYWRAFKGKLPNHNHDAEIQTAVNISNAIDLLDNNPDLMDQVIWGATHPDDCHPGVRTIAENAPLVDLLLIRQFKKHGGIVLPPLAAARKMQDNHEIVAGQEKAQGNTWLAGNRSMVKYPNWREWKAAQPPPGFAAADAPLGAGRGAAARGRGGYRGRGGCGGGY
;
A
#
# COMPACT_ATOMS: atom_id res chain seq x y z
N MET A 1 -27.71 18.84 21.99
CA MET A 1 -26.42 18.12 22.08
C MET A 1 -26.55 16.84 21.27
N ALA A 2 -25.97 16.78 20.07
CA ALA A 2 -26.01 15.57 19.26
C ALA A 2 -24.88 14.64 19.75
N GLY A 3 -25.24 13.60 20.49
CA GLY A 3 -24.30 12.55 20.86
C GLY A 3 -23.85 11.83 19.60
N SER A 4 -22.63 12.06 19.15
CA SER A 4 -21.99 11.26 18.12
C SER A 4 -21.73 9.87 18.70
N ASN A 5 -22.73 8.97 18.64
CA ASN A 5 -22.47 7.55 18.77
C ASN A 5 -21.65 7.14 17.54
N THR A 6 -20.34 7.22 17.65
CA THR A 6 -19.42 6.74 16.62
C THR A 6 -19.60 5.23 16.58
N TRP A 7 -20.35 4.76 15.59
CA TRP A 7 -20.51 3.34 15.31
C TRP A 7 -19.12 2.72 15.08
N ASN A 8 -18.64 1.97 16.07
CA ASN A 8 -17.33 1.34 16.06
C ASN A 8 -17.41 -0.06 16.70
N PRO A 9 -18.18 -1.00 16.10
CA PRO A 9 -18.30 -2.35 16.64
C PRO A 9 -16.93 -3.06 16.56
N PRO A 10 -16.64 -3.99 17.48
CA PRO A 10 -15.43 -4.79 17.41
C PRO A 10 -15.42 -5.63 16.13
N MET A 11 -14.40 -5.44 15.30
CA MET A 11 -14.24 -6.12 14.00
C MET A 11 -13.49 -7.46 14.12
N THR A 12 -13.36 -8.01 15.32
CA THR A 12 -12.77 -9.33 15.55
C THR A 12 -13.85 -10.38 15.32
N TYR A 13 -13.73 -11.13 14.22
CA TYR A 13 -14.59 -12.28 13.95
C TYR A 13 -13.95 -13.55 14.48
N ARG A 14 -14.73 -14.39 15.18
CA ARG A 14 -14.35 -15.76 15.50
C ARG A 14 -15.32 -16.74 14.83
N PRO A 15 -14.81 -17.68 14.03
CA PRO A 15 -15.60 -18.80 13.51
C PRO A 15 -16.43 -19.48 14.59
N GLY A 16 -17.64 -19.93 14.26
CA GLY A 16 -18.54 -20.57 15.21
C GLY A 16 -17.91 -21.78 15.90
N HIS A 17 -17.12 -22.56 15.15
CA HIS A 17 -16.41 -23.73 15.66
C HIS A 17 -15.24 -23.39 16.60
N ASP A 18 -14.67 -22.19 16.50
CA ASP A 18 -13.55 -21.73 17.33
C ASP A 18 -14.01 -20.96 18.57
N ARG A 19 -15.32 -20.67 18.70
CA ARG A 19 -15.87 -19.93 19.83
C ARG A 19 -15.94 -20.84 21.08
N PRO A 20 -15.51 -20.35 22.27
CA PRO A 20 -15.69 -21.10 23.52
C PRO A 20 -17.16 -21.41 23.79
N LEU A 21 -17.43 -22.57 24.40
CA LEU A 21 -18.76 -22.94 24.86
C LEU A 21 -19.33 -21.87 25.81
N GLY A 22 -20.51 -21.36 25.49
CA GLY A 22 -21.19 -20.31 26.26
C GLY A 22 -20.70 -18.88 26.00
N ALA A 23 -19.80 -18.67 25.04
CA ALA A 23 -19.42 -17.32 24.63
C ALA A 23 -20.60 -16.60 23.95
N THR A 24 -20.91 -15.39 24.42
CA THR A 24 -21.89 -14.51 23.76
C THR A 24 -21.27 -13.94 22.49
N PRO A 25 -21.87 -14.15 21.30
CA PRO A 25 -21.34 -13.60 20.05
C PRO A 25 -21.35 -12.07 20.06
N ASN A 26 -20.32 -11.45 19.51
CA ASN A 26 -20.29 -10.01 19.30
C ASN A 26 -21.19 -9.58 18.13
N LEU A 27 -21.35 -8.27 17.91
CA LEU A 27 -22.27 -7.75 16.89
C LEU A 27 -21.91 -8.17 15.45
N LEU A 28 -20.62 -8.27 15.12
CA LEU A 28 -20.17 -8.75 13.81
C LEU A 28 -20.47 -10.25 13.66
N GLU A 29 -20.23 -11.04 14.70
CA GLU A 29 -20.52 -12.48 14.71
C GLU A 29 -22.03 -12.74 14.58
N GLN A 30 -22.87 -12.00 15.31
CA GLN A 30 -24.33 -12.08 15.17
C GLN A 30 -24.78 -11.74 13.75
N TYR A 31 -24.29 -10.63 13.18
CA TYR A 31 -24.61 -10.24 11.81
C TYR A 31 -24.14 -11.28 10.78
N ALA A 32 -22.95 -11.86 10.98
CA ALA A 32 -22.41 -12.90 10.12
C ALA A 32 -23.28 -14.17 10.16
N ASP A 33 -23.61 -14.65 11.36
CA ASP A 33 -24.39 -15.87 11.59
C ASP A 33 -25.83 -15.74 11.08
N GLU A 34 -26.48 -14.60 11.36
CA GLU A 34 -27.91 -14.41 11.08
C GLU A 34 -28.17 -13.91 9.65
N SER A 35 -27.35 -13.00 9.13
CA SER A 35 -27.56 -12.37 7.83
C SER A 35 -26.66 -12.95 6.74
N VAL A 36 -25.33 -12.88 6.91
CA VAL A 36 -24.38 -13.23 5.84
C VAL A 36 -24.46 -14.71 5.48
N ILE A 37 -24.41 -15.59 6.48
CA ILE A 37 -24.50 -17.04 6.27
C ILE A 37 -25.86 -17.42 5.67
N THR A 38 -26.94 -16.85 6.18
CA THR A 38 -28.30 -17.08 5.62
C THR A 38 -28.37 -16.70 4.15
N TYR A 39 -27.83 -15.53 3.79
CA TYR A 39 -27.73 -15.09 2.40
C TYR A 39 -26.89 -16.05 1.54
N TRP A 40 -25.74 -16.50 2.03
CA TRP A 40 -24.88 -17.42 1.28
C TRP A 40 -25.52 -18.80 1.09
N ARG A 41 -26.18 -19.34 2.11
CA ARG A 41 -26.95 -20.59 2.00
C ARG A 41 -28.03 -20.49 0.93
N ALA A 42 -28.73 -19.36 0.85
CA ALA A 42 -29.80 -19.16 -0.11
C ALA A 42 -29.31 -18.95 -1.56
N PHE A 43 -28.18 -18.26 -1.76
CA PHE A 43 -27.82 -17.75 -3.09
C PHE A 43 -26.43 -18.12 -3.62
N LYS A 44 -25.49 -18.60 -2.79
CA LYS A 44 -24.12 -18.91 -3.24
C LYS A 44 -23.90 -20.37 -3.65
N GLY A 45 -24.94 -21.20 -3.63
CA GLY A 45 -24.95 -22.53 -4.26
C GLY A 45 -23.96 -23.54 -3.67
N LYS A 46 -23.68 -23.47 -2.36
CA LYS A 46 -22.78 -24.42 -1.68
C LYS A 46 -23.52 -25.69 -1.28
N LEU A 47 -22.75 -26.77 -1.06
CA LEU A 47 -23.28 -28.05 -0.62
C LEU A 47 -23.94 -27.95 0.76
N PRO A 48 -24.94 -28.81 1.07
CA PRO A 48 -25.44 -28.96 2.43
C PRO A 48 -24.28 -29.21 3.41
N ASN A 49 -24.30 -28.55 4.57
CA ASN A 49 -23.25 -28.58 5.60
C ASN A 49 -21.91 -27.90 5.24
N HIS A 50 -21.83 -27.10 4.17
CA HIS A 50 -20.64 -26.29 3.89
C HIS A 50 -20.33 -25.32 5.03
N ASN A 51 -19.08 -25.27 5.47
CA ASN A 51 -18.62 -24.34 6.49
C ASN A 51 -18.34 -22.96 5.87
N HIS A 52 -19.22 -22.01 6.14
CA HIS A 52 -19.09 -20.63 5.67
C HIS A 52 -18.16 -19.77 6.52
N ASP A 53 -17.73 -20.23 7.71
CA ASP A 53 -16.92 -19.43 8.62
C ASP A 53 -15.58 -19.00 7.97
N ALA A 54 -14.95 -19.90 7.20
CA ALA A 54 -13.69 -19.60 6.52
C ALA A 54 -13.83 -18.48 5.49
N GLU A 55 -14.96 -18.44 4.78
CA GLU A 55 -15.27 -17.42 3.79
C GLU A 55 -15.55 -16.06 4.48
N ILE A 56 -16.22 -16.06 5.64
CA ILE A 56 -16.45 -14.84 6.44
C ILE A 56 -15.13 -14.32 7.01
N GLN A 57 -14.31 -15.19 7.61
CA GLN A 57 -12.99 -14.82 8.13
C GLN A 57 -12.11 -14.23 7.03
N THR A 58 -12.16 -14.82 5.82
CA THR A 58 -11.45 -14.28 4.65
C THR A 58 -11.94 -12.87 4.30
N ALA A 59 -13.27 -12.64 4.28
CA ALA A 59 -13.84 -11.33 4.01
C ALA A 59 -13.44 -10.28 5.08
N VAL A 60 -13.44 -10.66 6.36
CA VAL A 60 -13.00 -9.81 7.48
C VAL A 60 -11.52 -9.47 7.34
N ASN A 61 -10.66 -10.44 7.02
CA ASN A 61 -9.24 -10.23 6.80
C ASN A 61 -8.98 -9.28 5.63
N ILE A 62 -9.71 -9.42 4.52
CA ILE A 62 -9.64 -8.50 3.38
C ILE A 62 -10.07 -7.08 3.78
N SER A 63 -11.16 -6.95 4.54
CA SER A 63 -11.63 -5.65 5.05
C SER A 63 -10.57 -4.98 5.91
N ASN A 64 -10.00 -5.71 6.88
CA ASN A 64 -8.96 -5.20 7.76
C ASN A 64 -7.68 -4.82 6.99
N ALA A 65 -7.30 -5.59 5.97
CA ALA A 65 -6.17 -5.24 5.10
C ALA A 65 -6.43 -3.94 4.33
N ILE A 66 -7.64 -3.76 3.81
CA ILE A 66 -8.05 -2.51 3.15
C ILE A 66 -7.93 -1.33 4.11
N ASP A 67 -8.50 -1.44 5.31
CA ASP A 67 -8.47 -0.35 6.30
C ASP A 67 -7.04 -0.05 6.76
N LEU A 68 -6.22 -1.09 6.95
CA LEU A 68 -4.82 -0.95 7.34
C LEU A 68 -4.04 -0.13 6.31
N LEU A 69 -4.12 -0.48 5.03
CA LEU A 69 -3.36 0.19 3.97
C LEU A 69 -3.94 1.54 3.57
N ASP A 70 -5.25 1.69 3.61
CA ASP A 70 -5.89 2.97 3.31
C ASP A 70 -5.45 4.05 4.31
N ASN A 71 -5.29 3.68 5.59
CA ASN A 71 -4.84 4.57 6.65
C ASN A 71 -3.31 4.67 6.76
N ASN A 72 -2.57 3.70 6.24
CA ASN A 72 -1.11 3.65 6.28
C ASN A 72 -0.57 3.34 4.87
N PRO A 73 -0.58 4.33 3.95
CA PRO A 73 -0.21 4.12 2.54
C PRO A 73 1.20 3.54 2.36
N ASP A 74 2.07 3.85 3.31
CA ASP A 74 3.45 3.43 3.43
C ASP A 74 3.65 1.91 3.58
N LEU A 75 2.63 1.19 4.06
CA LEU A 75 2.70 -0.27 4.22
C LEU A 75 2.62 -1.00 2.89
N MET A 76 2.07 -0.36 1.84
CA MET A 76 2.02 -0.97 0.53
C MET A 76 3.42 -1.21 -0.05
N ASP A 77 4.39 -0.37 0.31
CA ASP A 77 5.80 -0.58 -0.05
C ASP A 77 6.32 -1.90 0.55
N GLN A 78 5.91 -2.24 1.77
CA GLN A 78 6.31 -3.49 2.42
C GLN A 78 5.59 -4.71 1.81
N VAL A 79 4.34 -4.54 1.36
CA VAL A 79 3.63 -5.57 0.59
C VAL A 79 4.38 -5.88 -0.71
N ILE A 80 4.80 -4.84 -1.45
CA ILE A 80 5.58 -5.00 -2.69
C ILE A 80 6.94 -5.64 -2.41
N TRP A 81 7.63 -5.21 -1.35
CA TRP A 81 8.85 -5.88 -0.91
C TRP A 81 8.63 -7.36 -0.65
N GLY A 82 7.63 -7.71 0.16
CA GLY A 82 7.29 -9.09 0.48
C GLY A 82 6.95 -9.94 -0.75
N ALA A 83 6.26 -9.37 -1.73
CA ALA A 83 5.96 -10.07 -2.99
C ALA A 83 7.21 -10.37 -3.82
N THR A 84 8.24 -9.52 -3.76
CA THR A 84 9.51 -9.71 -4.48
C THR A 84 10.56 -10.46 -3.66
N HIS A 85 10.44 -10.46 -2.33
CA HIS A 85 11.34 -11.06 -1.36
C HIS A 85 10.55 -11.86 -0.29
N PRO A 86 9.93 -13.01 -0.65
CA PRO A 86 9.01 -13.72 0.25
C PRO A 86 9.64 -14.16 1.58
N ASP A 87 10.92 -14.52 1.54
CA ASP A 87 11.68 -14.94 2.73
C ASP A 87 11.98 -13.78 3.69
N ASP A 88 11.99 -12.55 3.17
CA ASP A 88 12.28 -11.34 3.96
C ASP A 88 11.04 -10.48 4.24
N CYS A 89 9.85 -11.02 3.98
CA CYS A 89 8.59 -10.30 4.17
C CYS A 89 8.31 -10.00 5.65
N HIS A 90 7.95 -8.74 5.94
CA HIS A 90 7.50 -8.32 7.26
C HIS A 90 6.25 -9.13 7.68
N PRO A 91 6.21 -9.74 8.89
CA PRO A 91 5.13 -10.63 9.30
C PRO A 91 3.73 -10.00 9.24
N GLY A 92 3.62 -8.72 9.61
CA GLY A 92 2.35 -7.98 9.60
C GLY A 92 1.71 -7.76 8.22
N VAL A 93 2.44 -7.95 7.12
CA VAL A 93 1.91 -7.82 5.74
C VAL A 93 2.03 -9.11 4.92
N ARG A 94 2.59 -10.18 5.50
CA ARG A 94 2.87 -11.43 4.80
C ARG A 94 1.62 -12.05 4.16
N THR A 95 0.54 -12.15 4.94
CA THR A 95 -0.73 -12.70 4.45
C THR A 95 -1.36 -11.87 3.34
N ILE A 96 -1.05 -10.57 3.30
CA ILE A 96 -1.48 -9.67 2.22
C ILE A 96 -0.62 -9.91 0.98
N ALA A 97 0.71 -9.92 1.14
CA ALA A 97 1.67 -10.12 0.04
C ALA A 97 1.50 -11.48 -0.67
N GLU A 98 1.13 -12.52 0.07
CA GLU A 98 0.87 -13.87 -0.48
C GLU A 98 -0.47 -13.98 -1.23
N ASN A 99 -1.36 -12.99 -1.13
CA ASN A 99 -2.68 -12.98 -1.76
C ASN A 99 -2.71 -12.05 -2.98
N ALA A 100 -2.31 -12.56 -4.15
CA ALA A 100 -2.20 -11.76 -5.37
C ALA A 100 -3.48 -10.95 -5.73
N PRO A 101 -4.71 -11.53 -5.71
CA PRO A 101 -5.93 -10.76 -5.95
C PRO A 101 -6.13 -9.59 -4.97
N LEU A 102 -5.76 -9.77 -3.70
CA LEU A 102 -5.84 -8.71 -2.70
C LEU A 102 -4.78 -7.64 -2.97
N VAL A 103 -3.54 -8.02 -3.32
CA VAL A 103 -2.49 -7.07 -3.71
C VAL A 103 -2.94 -6.20 -4.88
N ASP A 104 -3.51 -6.79 -5.93
CA ASP A 104 -4.01 -6.06 -7.10
C ASP A 104 -5.10 -5.06 -6.72
N LEU A 105 -6.06 -5.49 -5.88
CA LEU A 105 -7.10 -4.62 -5.36
C LEU A 105 -6.50 -3.43 -4.58
N LEU A 106 -5.53 -3.70 -3.70
CA LEU A 106 -4.88 -2.70 -2.87
C LEU A 106 -4.03 -1.73 -3.70
N LEU A 107 -3.34 -2.18 -4.75
CA LEU A 107 -2.62 -1.31 -5.70
C LEU A 107 -3.57 -0.32 -6.38
N ILE A 108 -4.74 -0.78 -6.84
CA ILE A 108 -5.75 0.08 -7.46
C ILE A 108 -6.27 1.11 -6.44
N ARG A 109 -6.53 0.69 -5.20
CA ARG A 109 -6.98 1.59 -4.12
C ARG A 109 -5.91 2.62 -3.75
N GLN A 110 -4.65 2.19 -3.63
CA GLN A 110 -3.50 3.03 -3.37
C GLN A 110 -3.34 4.10 -4.46
N PHE A 111 -3.52 3.74 -5.73
CA PHE A 111 -3.53 4.71 -6.82
C PHE A 111 -4.66 5.74 -6.66
N LYS A 112 -5.87 5.29 -6.39
CA LYS A 112 -7.04 6.16 -6.25
C LYS A 112 -6.94 7.13 -5.07
N LYS A 113 -6.37 6.71 -3.94
CA LYS A 113 -6.28 7.53 -2.71
C LYS A 113 -5.00 8.35 -2.62
N HIS A 114 -3.87 7.76 -3.00
CA HIS A 114 -2.53 8.27 -2.66
C HIS A 114 -1.65 8.55 -3.88
N GLY A 115 -2.16 8.39 -5.10
CA GLY A 115 -1.42 8.68 -6.34
C GLY A 115 -0.56 7.52 -6.86
N GLY A 116 -0.55 6.39 -6.16
CA GLY A 116 0.05 5.13 -6.59
C GLY A 116 1.54 5.03 -6.32
N ILE A 117 2.10 3.87 -6.65
CA ILE A 117 3.50 3.54 -6.40
C ILE A 117 4.15 3.14 -7.70
N VAL A 118 5.38 3.59 -7.93
CA VAL A 118 6.19 3.06 -9.03
C VAL A 118 6.62 1.65 -8.65
N LEU A 119 6.14 0.67 -9.42
CA LEU A 119 6.36 -0.74 -9.13
C LEU A 119 7.60 -1.28 -9.84
N PRO A 120 8.33 -2.25 -9.24
CA PRO A 120 9.21 -3.13 -9.99
C PRO A 120 8.43 -3.82 -11.13
N PRO A 121 9.02 -4.01 -12.33
CA PRO A 121 10.43 -3.89 -12.68
C PRO A 121 10.86 -2.50 -13.21
N LEU A 122 10.09 -1.43 -13.02
CA LEU A 122 10.47 -0.10 -13.52
C LEU A 122 11.79 0.36 -12.89
N ALA A 123 12.66 1.00 -13.69
CA ALA A 123 14.03 1.34 -13.30
C ALA A 123 14.11 2.16 -12.00
N ALA A 124 13.18 3.12 -11.82
CA ALA A 124 13.14 3.94 -10.61
C ALA A 124 12.81 3.14 -9.35
N ALA A 125 11.95 2.10 -9.46
CA ALA A 125 11.64 1.21 -8.35
C ALA A 125 12.76 0.20 -8.10
N ARG A 126 13.34 -0.39 -9.17
CA ARG A 126 14.50 -1.30 -9.07
C ARG A 126 15.67 -0.68 -8.32
N LYS A 127 16.02 0.57 -8.65
CA LYS A 127 17.08 1.28 -7.94
C LYS A 127 16.82 1.36 -6.42
N MET A 128 15.56 1.53 -6.02
CA MET A 128 15.19 1.53 -4.60
C MET A 128 15.28 0.14 -3.98
N GLN A 129 14.93 -0.92 -4.73
CA GLN A 129 15.12 -2.30 -4.28
C GLN A 129 16.59 -2.62 -4.07
N ASP A 130 17.44 -2.42 -5.08
CA ASP A 130 18.87 -2.74 -5.03
C ASP A 130 19.55 -2.04 -3.84
N ASN A 131 19.22 -0.76 -3.61
CA ASN A 131 19.73 -0.02 -2.46
C ASN A 131 19.25 -0.60 -1.13
N HIS A 132 17.97 -1.01 -1.06
CA HIS A 132 17.40 -1.55 0.16
C HIS A 132 17.88 -2.97 0.45
N GLU A 133 18.16 -3.79 -0.56
CA GLU A 133 18.76 -5.12 -0.40
C GLU A 133 20.11 -5.05 0.33
N ILE A 134 20.92 -4.03 0.02
CA ILE A 134 22.19 -3.78 0.72
C ILE A 134 21.93 -3.48 2.21
N VAL A 135 20.99 -2.58 2.50
CA VAL A 135 20.62 -2.22 3.88
C VAL A 135 20.07 -3.42 4.63
N ALA A 136 19.13 -4.16 4.03
CA ALA A 136 18.53 -5.36 4.59
C ALA A 136 19.59 -6.44 4.88
N GLY A 137 20.58 -6.61 4.01
CA GLY A 137 21.70 -7.52 4.23
C GLY A 137 22.56 -7.11 5.43
N GLN A 138 22.88 -5.83 5.56
CA GLN A 138 23.63 -5.30 6.71
C GLN A 138 22.87 -5.47 8.03
N GLU A 139 21.58 -5.14 8.04
CA GLU A 139 20.72 -5.29 9.21
C GLU A 139 20.61 -6.75 9.67
N LYS A 140 20.45 -7.68 8.71
CA LYS A 140 20.43 -9.12 9.01
C LYS A 140 21.75 -9.58 9.61
N ALA A 141 22.89 -9.13 9.08
CA ALA A 141 24.21 -9.45 9.64
C ALA A 141 24.41 -8.89 11.06
N GLN A 142 23.74 -7.79 11.41
CA GLN A 142 23.73 -7.20 12.75
C GLN A 142 22.74 -7.88 13.72
N GLY A 143 21.96 -8.87 13.24
CA GLY A 143 20.94 -9.55 14.04
C GLY A 143 19.63 -8.78 14.19
N ASN A 144 19.38 -7.77 13.36
CA ASN A 144 18.12 -7.03 13.39
C ASN A 144 16.97 -7.89 12.85
N THR A 145 15.79 -7.74 13.46
CA THR A 145 14.59 -8.51 13.10
C THR A 145 13.38 -7.61 12.99
N TRP A 146 12.41 -8.01 12.16
CA TRP A 146 11.17 -7.26 12.01
C TRP A 146 10.40 -7.10 13.34
N LEU A 147 10.39 -8.14 14.18
CA LEU A 147 9.66 -8.16 15.45
C LEU A 147 10.27 -7.23 16.51
N ALA A 148 11.58 -7.00 16.46
CA ALA A 148 12.27 -6.07 17.34
C ALA A 148 12.10 -4.60 16.91
N GLY A 149 11.47 -4.33 15.75
CA GLY A 149 11.24 -2.98 15.24
C GLY A 149 12.51 -2.24 14.83
N ASN A 150 13.64 -2.94 14.68
CA ASN A 150 14.94 -2.37 14.37
C ASN A 150 15.39 -2.62 12.92
N ARG A 151 14.42 -2.85 12.03
CA ARG A 151 14.65 -2.98 10.59
C ARG A 151 14.06 -1.82 9.83
N SER A 152 14.81 -1.33 8.86
CA SER A 152 14.38 -0.28 7.96
C SER A 152 13.33 -0.80 7.00
N MET A 153 12.34 0.03 6.69
CA MET A 153 11.31 -0.27 5.69
C MET A 153 11.74 0.28 4.33
N VAL A 154 11.55 -0.50 3.25
CA VAL A 154 11.76 0.01 1.89
C VAL A 154 10.76 1.12 1.58
N LYS A 155 11.15 2.06 0.71
CA LYS A 155 10.26 3.11 0.19
C LYS A 155 10.36 3.19 -1.32
N TYR A 156 9.21 3.13 -1.99
CA TYR A 156 9.14 3.27 -3.44
C TYR A 156 8.69 4.68 -3.84
N PRO A 157 9.05 5.17 -5.03
CA PRO A 157 8.61 6.48 -5.50
C PRO A 157 7.09 6.52 -5.70
N ASN A 158 6.47 7.67 -5.40
CA ASN A 158 5.07 7.90 -5.73
C ASN A 158 4.89 7.99 -7.26
N TRP A 159 3.94 7.23 -7.82
CA TRP A 159 3.73 7.17 -9.26
C TRP A 159 3.30 8.51 -9.87
N ARG A 160 2.34 9.21 -9.25
CA ARG A 160 1.82 10.48 -9.74
C ARG A 160 2.92 11.54 -9.80
N GLU A 161 3.72 11.65 -8.75
CA GLU A 161 4.84 12.60 -8.66
C GLU A 161 5.94 12.25 -9.65
N TRP A 162 6.36 10.97 -9.68
CA TRP A 162 7.33 10.47 -10.63
C TRP A 162 6.91 10.76 -12.07
N LYS A 163 5.64 10.55 -12.40
CA LYS A 163 5.13 10.80 -13.75
C LYS A 163 5.12 12.29 -14.11
N ALA A 164 4.77 13.16 -13.16
CA ALA A 164 4.79 14.60 -13.36
C ALA A 164 6.21 15.16 -13.54
N ALA A 165 7.22 14.50 -12.97
CA ALA A 165 8.62 14.87 -13.11
C ALA A 165 9.26 14.38 -14.43
N GLN A 166 8.58 13.54 -15.22
CA GLN A 166 9.12 13.09 -16.50
C GLN A 166 9.05 14.18 -17.57
N PRO A 167 10.08 14.28 -18.44
CA PRO A 167 10.03 15.20 -19.57
C PRO A 167 8.85 14.82 -20.50
N PRO A 168 8.23 15.81 -21.17
CA PRO A 168 7.19 15.54 -22.15
C PRO A 168 7.72 14.61 -23.26
N PRO A 169 6.85 13.78 -23.86
CA PRO A 169 7.24 12.94 -25.00
C PRO A 169 7.92 13.79 -26.08
N GLY A 170 9.13 13.40 -26.50
CA GLY A 170 9.93 14.13 -27.51
C GLY A 170 11.01 15.07 -26.96
N PHE A 171 11.09 15.28 -25.64
CA PHE A 171 12.13 16.09 -24.98
C PHE A 171 13.04 15.22 -24.09
N ALA A 172 13.35 13.99 -24.52
CA ALA A 172 14.28 13.13 -23.78
C ALA A 172 15.62 13.88 -23.61
N ALA A 173 15.97 14.19 -22.36
CA ALA A 173 17.23 14.82 -22.04
C ALA A 173 18.35 13.84 -22.38
N ALA A 174 19.17 14.22 -23.37
CA ALA A 174 20.46 13.60 -23.58
C ALA A 174 21.28 13.78 -22.29
N ASP A 175 21.64 12.66 -21.67
CA ASP A 175 22.72 12.49 -20.69
C ASP A 175 23.08 13.72 -19.86
N ALA A 176 22.30 14.01 -18.81
CA ALA A 176 22.74 14.94 -17.78
C ALA A 176 23.63 14.19 -16.77
N PRO A 177 24.91 14.56 -16.59
CA PRO A 177 25.78 13.90 -15.63
C PRO A 177 25.31 14.19 -14.20
N LEU A 178 25.34 13.15 -13.37
CA LEU A 178 25.13 13.18 -11.93
C LEU A 178 26.09 14.15 -11.26
N GLY A 179 25.58 15.27 -10.74
CA GLY A 179 26.35 16.14 -9.86
C GLY A 179 25.82 17.55 -9.70
N ALA A 180 24.78 17.74 -8.88
CA ALA A 180 24.57 19.00 -8.15
C ALA A 180 23.49 18.81 -7.07
N GLY A 181 23.91 18.51 -5.85
CA GLY A 181 23.09 18.84 -4.70
C GLY A 181 23.11 20.35 -4.50
N ARG A 182 21.94 20.99 -4.36
CA ARG A 182 21.64 22.08 -3.41
C ARG A 182 20.26 22.67 -3.66
N GLY A 183 19.51 22.80 -2.57
CA GLY A 183 18.63 23.91 -2.19
C GLY A 183 17.82 24.65 -3.26
N ALA A 184 16.49 24.58 -3.08
CA ALA A 184 15.53 25.67 -3.18
C ALA A 184 15.62 26.67 -4.35
N ALA A 185 14.53 26.80 -5.10
CA ALA A 185 13.66 27.99 -5.06
C ALA A 185 12.96 28.27 -6.41
N ALA A 186 11.77 28.85 -6.26
CA ALA A 186 11.15 29.81 -7.16
C ALA A 186 10.52 29.30 -8.48
N ARG A 187 9.19 29.09 -8.37
CA ARG A 187 8.16 29.71 -9.21
C ARG A 187 8.71 30.79 -10.17
N GLY A 188 8.66 30.52 -11.46
CA GLY A 188 8.87 31.50 -12.53
C GLY A 188 7.87 31.31 -13.64
N ARG A 189 6.70 31.93 -13.50
CA ARG A 189 5.67 32.09 -14.54
C ARG A 189 6.22 32.99 -15.64
N GLY A 190 5.96 32.63 -16.90
CA GLY A 190 6.60 33.21 -18.09
C GLY A 190 6.35 34.70 -18.37
N GLY A 191 7.11 35.20 -19.35
CA GLY A 191 6.97 36.55 -19.90
C GLY A 191 7.99 36.88 -20.99
N TYR A 192 7.67 36.48 -22.23
CA TYR A 192 7.98 37.12 -23.52
C TYR A 192 9.40 37.52 -23.96
N ARG A 193 9.74 37.01 -25.16
CA ARG A 193 10.75 37.49 -26.11
C ARG A 193 10.36 38.82 -26.75
N GLY A 194 11.37 39.64 -27.04
CA GLY A 194 11.37 40.72 -28.05
C GLY A 194 12.68 41.52 -27.96
N ARG A 195 13.79 41.04 -28.55
CA ARG A 195 14.35 41.42 -29.86
C ARG A 195 14.52 42.94 -30.09
N GLY A 196 15.78 43.38 -30.06
CA GLY A 196 16.32 44.36 -31.02
C GLY A 196 16.84 45.67 -30.43
N GLY A 197 18.10 46.01 -30.78
CA GLY A 197 18.58 47.40 -30.75
C GLY A 197 20.00 47.58 -30.22
N CYS A 198 20.96 47.70 -31.13
CA CYS A 198 22.33 48.14 -30.88
C CYS A 198 22.42 49.67 -30.66
N GLY A 199 23.51 50.11 -30.01
CA GLY A 199 24.00 51.51 -29.93
C GLY A 199 23.68 52.17 -28.59
N GLY A 200 24.57 52.84 -27.87
CA GLY A 200 25.90 53.37 -28.15
C GLY A 200 25.99 54.76 -27.50
N GLY A 201 27.08 55.04 -26.76
CA GLY A 201 27.61 56.39 -26.57
C GLY A 201 27.10 57.23 -25.38
N TYR A 202 28.09 57.60 -24.56
CA TYR A 202 28.16 58.64 -23.51
C TYR A 202 27.52 58.33 -22.14
#